data_AF-A0A1D6FV26-F1
#
_entry.id   AF-A0A1D6FV26-F1
#
_cell.length_a   1.000
_cell.length_b   1.000
_cell.length_c   1.000
_cell.angle_alpha   90.00
_cell.angle_beta   90.00
_cell.angle_gamma   90.00
#
_symmetry.space_group_name_H-M   'P 1'
#
loop_
_entity.id
_entity.type
_entity.pdbx_description
1 polymer ?
#
loop_
_entity_poly.entity_id
_entity_poly.type
_entity_poly.pdbx_seq_one_letter_code
_entity_poly.pdbx_strand_id
1 'polypeptide(L)'
;MAVASRLAVTRVSPADGARPAAAAGRRSGLAVVRLPPTDSRGRRRRRGGAVAASPPTEEVVQMTEPLTKEDLVAYLVSGCKPKENWRIGTEHEKFGFEVDTLRPIKYDQIRDILNGLAERFDWEKIMEGNIVIGLKQGKQSISLEPGGQFELSGAPLETLHQTCAEVNSHLYQVKAVGEEMGIGFLGLGFQPKWALSDIPIMPKGRYKIMRNYMPKVGTLGLDMMFRTCTVQVNLDFSSEQDMIRKFRAGLALQPIATAIFANSPFKEGKPNGFLSLRSHIWTDTDNNRAGMLPFVFDNSFGFEQYVDYALDVPMYFVYRNNKYIDCTGMSFRVYFCP
;
A
#
# COMPACT_ATOMS: atom_id res chain seq x y z
N MET A 1 9.17 -14.04 9.42
CA MET A 1 7.85 -13.36 9.31
C MET A 1 8.14 -11.89 9.08
N ALA A 2 7.51 -11.28 8.08
CA ALA A 2 7.52 -9.84 7.95
C ALA A 2 6.29 -9.27 8.64
N VAL A 3 6.51 -8.37 9.59
CA VAL A 3 5.50 -7.39 9.98
C VAL A 3 5.64 -6.27 8.95
N ALA A 4 4.81 -6.29 7.92
CA ALA A 4 4.81 -5.26 6.88
C ALA A 4 4.18 -3.97 7.42
N SER A 5 4.94 -3.19 8.19
CA SER A 5 4.54 -1.84 8.54
C SER A 5 4.79 -0.92 7.35
N ARG A 6 3.77 -0.74 6.50
CA ARG A 6 3.74 0.35 5.52
C ARG A 6 3.48 1.66 6.29
N LEU A 7 4.53 2.28 6.85
CA LEU A 7 4.48 3.67 7.26
C LEU A 7 4.54 4.56 6.00
N ALA A 8 3.38 4.79 5.40
CA ALA A 8 3.20 5.86 4.41
C ALA A 8 2.80 7.13 5.16
N VAL A 9 3.79 7.94 5.55
CA VAL A 9 3.52 9.22 6.21
C VAL A 9 3.06 10.21 5.15
N THR A 10 1.75 10.46 5.10
CA THR A 10 1.18 11.63 4.43
C THR A 10 0.41 12.43 5.47
N ARG A 11 0.66 13.74 5.52
CA ARG A 11 0.06 14.63 6.51
C ARG A 11 -1.45 14.67 6.28
N VAL A 12 -2.23 14.22 7.26
CA VAL A 12 -3.68 14.44 7.27
C VAL A 12 -3.90 15.88 7.72
N SER A 13 -4.32 16.75 6.80
CA SER A 13 -4.78 18.09 7.17
C SER A 13 -6.07 17.96 8.00
N PRO A 14 -6.19 18.64 9.16
CA PRO A 14 -7.47 18.70 9.86
C PRO A 14 -8.52 19.35 8.95
N ALA A 15 -9.67 18.71 8.80
CA ALA A 15 -10.83 19.32 8.19
C ALA A 15 -11.21 20.57 8.99
N ASP A 16 -11.37 21.70 8.30
CA ASP A 16 -11.82 22.96 8.89
C ASP A 16 -13.11 22.73 9.69
N GLY A 17 -13.04 23.07 10.98
CA GLY A 17 -14.14 22.93 11.92
C GLY A 17 -15.29 23.87 11.58
N ALA A 18 -16.39 23.31 11.09
CA ALA A 18 -17.67 24.01 11.04
C ALA A 18 -18.31 24.02 12.44
N ARG A 19 -18.39 25.19 13.08
CA ARG A 19 -19.26 25.43 14.25
C ARG A 19 -20.73 25.52 13.80
N PRO A 20 -21.71 25.09 14.62
CA PRO A 20 -23.11 25.11 14.24
C PRO A 20 -23.72 26.50 14.47
N ALA A 21 -24.47 27.02 13.50
CA ALA A 21 -25.32 28.19 13.66
C ALA A 21 -26.79 27.78 13.81
N ALA A 22 -27.41 28.27 14.88
CA ALA A 22 -28.80 28.03 15.24
C ALA A 22 -29.80 28.77 14.31
N ALA A 23 -31.02 28.24 14.27
CA ALA A 23 -32.12 28.62 13.41
C ALA A 23 -32.74 30.01 13.71
N ALA A 24 -33.19 30.71 12.66
CA ALA A 24 -34.33 31.64 12.72
C ALA A 24 -34.94 31.90 11.32
N GLY A 25 -36.17 31.42 11.11
CA GLY A 25 -37.31 32.20 10.61
C GLY A 25 -37.31 32.91 9.25
N ARG A 26 -38.08 32.32 8.32
CA ARG A 26 -39.15 32.92 7.48
C ARG A 26 -38.83 33.75 6.20
N ARG A 27 -39.37 33.18 5.10
CA ARG A 27 -40.29 33.74 4.07
C ARG A 27 -39.76 34.50 2.85
N SER A 28 -39.96 33.84 1.70
CA SER A 28 -40.60 34.28 0.45
C SER A 28 -40.08 35.50 -0.33
N GLY A 29 -39.78 35.29 -1.61
CA GLY A 29 -39.78 36.34 -2.64
C GLY A 29 -39.05 35.93 -3.91
N LEU A 30 -39.81 35.48 -4.92
CA LEU A 30 -39.33 35.20 -6.27
C LEU A 30 -39.17 36.50 -7.09
N ALA A 31 -38.34 36.39 -8.13
CA ALA A 31 -38.51 36.95 -9.48
C ALA A 31 -37.89 38.32 -9.88
N VAL A 32 -36.91 38.19 -10.79
CA VAL A 32 -36.89 38.70 -12.18
C VAL A 32 -35.93 39.86 -12.55
N VAL A 33 -35.21 39.54 -13.63
CA VAL A 33 -34.19 40.23 -14.42
C VAL A 33 -34.74 41.43 -15.21
N ARG A 34 -33.93 42.48 -15.39
CA ARG A 34 -33.89 43.31 -16.62
C ARG A 34 -32.61 44.13 -16.77
N LEU A 35 -31.99 44.06 -17.95
CA LEU A 35 -30.97 44.96 -18.52
C LEU A 35 -31.60 45.71 -19.74
N PRO A 36 -30.89 46.59 -20.46
CA PRO A 36 -30.60 48.01 -20.20
C PRO A 36 -31.19 48.90 -21.34
N PRO A 37 -30.74 50.16 -21.54
CA PRO A 37 -30.26 50.46 -22.89
C PRO A 37 -29.03 51.39 -22.99
N THR A 38 -28.55 51.42 -24.23
CA THR A 38 -27.33 51.95 -24.86
C THR A 38 -27.44 53.37 -25.41
N ASP A 39 -26.34 54.12 -25.47
CA ASP A 39 -25.83 54.89 -26.64
C ASP A 39 -24.48 55.58 -26.26
N SER A 40 -23.31 55.32 -26.88
CA SER A 40 -22.73 55.84 -28.14
C SER A 40 -22.37 57.35 -28.08
N ARG A 41 -21.22 57.93 -28.51
CA ARG A 41 -20.04 57.63 -29.37
C ARG A 41 -18.89 58.59 -28.97
N GLY A 42 -17.63 58.27 -29.27
CA GLY A 42 -16.53 59.27 -29.29
C GLY A 42 -15.11 58.71 -29.49
N ARG A 43 -14.34 59.25 -30.43
CA ARG A 43 -13.09 58.73 -31.03
C ARG A 43 -11.78 59.22 -30.35
N ARG A 44 -10.73 58.38 -30.51
CA ARG A 44 -9.27 58.65 -30.74
C ARG A 44 -8.27 58.85 -29.56
N ARG A 45 -7.32 57.89 -29.56
CA ARG A 45 -5.83 57.96 -29.46
C ARG A 45 -5.12 58.42 -28.16
N ARG A 46 -4.43 57.43 -27.57
CA ARG A 46 -3.09 57.38 -26.94
C ARG A 46 -2.68 58.53 -26.01
N ARG A 47 -2.51 58.20 -24.72
CA ARG A 47 -1.37 58.60 -23.88
C ARG A 47 -1.10 57.49 -22.85
N GLY A 48 0.18 57.15 -22.67
CA GLY A 48 0.62 56.11 -21.77
C GLY A 48 0.46 56.50 -20.30
N GLY A 49 0.06 55.53 -19.49
CA GLY A 49 0.18 55.56 -18.04
C GLY A 49 0.91 54.28 -17.64
N ALA A 50 2.07 54.44 -17.01
CA ALA A 50 2.79 53.33 -16.39
C ALA A 50 1.92 52.77 -15.26
N VAL A 51 1.52 51.52 -15.37
CA VAL A 51 0.92 50.78 -14.25
C VAL A 51 2.10 50.22 -13.46
N ALA A 52 2.38 50.84 -12.31
CA ALA A 52 3.31 50.26 -11.34
C ALA A 52 2.72 48.92 -10.88
N ALA A 53 3.35 47.82 -11.29
CA ALA A 53 3.06 46.50 -10.75
C ALA A 53 3.47 46.51 -9.27
N SER A 54 2.52 46.24 -8.38
CA SER A 54 2.82 45.90 -7.00
C SER A 54 3.81 44.72 -6.99
N PRO A 55 4.81 44.71 -6.09
CA PRO A 55 5.71 43.57 -5.98
C PRO A 55 4.90 42.31 -5.65
N PRO A 56 5.34 41.12 -6.11
CA PRO A 56 4.71 39.88 -5.69
C PRO A 56 4.79 39.83 -4.17
N THR A 57 3.65 39.73 -3.50
CA THR A 57 3.60 39.33 -2.09
C THR A 57 4.36 38.02 -1.99
N GLU A 58 5.50 38.04 -1.31
CA GLU A 58 6.21 36.83 -0.91
C GLU A 58 5.19 35.93 -0.20
N GLU A 59 4.91 34.76 -0.78
CA GLU A 59 4.18 33.72 -0.08
C GLU A 59 4.94 33.47 1.22
N VAL A 60 4.28 33.76 2.34
CA VAL A 60 4.80 33.45 3.66
C VAL A 60 4.97 31.93 3.69
N VAL A 61 6.21 31.47 3.52
CA VAL A 61 6.57 30.07 3.71
C VAL A 61 6.24 29.76 5.16
N GLN A 62 5.11 29.10 5.38
CA GLN A 62 4.73 28.63 6.68
C GLN A 62 5.79 27.60 7.08
N MET A 63 6.71 28.01 7.96
CA MET A 63 7.69 27.12 8.58
C MET A 63 6.92 26.04 9.32
N THR A 64 6.84 24.87 8.72
CA THR A 64 6.26 23.70 9.39
C THR A 64 7.31 23.14 10.33
N GLU A 65 6.96 23.02 11.62
CA GLU A 65 7.83 22.38 12.61
C GLU A 65 8.21 20.97 12.15
N PRO A 66 9.48 20.56 12.32
CA PRO A 66 9.90 19.18 12.06
C PRO A 66 9.09 18.21 12.91
N LEU A 67 8.84 17.01 12.37
CA LEU A 67 8.20 15.94 13.13
C LEU A 67 9.09 15.53 14.31
N THR A 68 8.46 15.18 15.42
CA THR A 68 9.07 14.67 16.66
C THR A 68 8.78 13.18 16.85
N LYS A 69 9.56 12.48 17.70
CA LYS A 69 9.33 11.05 17.95
C LYS A 69 7.91 10.83 18.45
N GLU A 70 7.42 11.76 19.25
CA GLU A 70 6.08 11.83 19.80
C GLU A 70 5.03 11.90 18.69
N ASP A 71 5.30 12.61 17.59
CA ASP A 71 4.40 12.62 16.41
C ASP A 71 4.33 11.25 15.73
N LEU A 72 5.45 10.53 15.67
CA LEU A 72 5.49 9.17 15.10
C LEU A 72 4.74 8.17 16.01
N VAL A 73 4.86 8.32 17.33
CA VAL A 73 4.08 7.54 18.30
C VAL A 73 2.60 7.89 18.18
N ALA A 74 2.26 9.17 18.13
CA ALA A 74 0.88 9.66 17.97
C ALA A 74 0.25 9.16 16.67
N TYR A 75 1.02 9.04 15.59
CA TYR A 75 0.55 8.42 14.35
C TYR A 75 0.08 6.97 14.56
N LEU A 76 0.83 6.14 15.30
CA LEU A 76 0.40 4.77 15.62
C LEU A 76 -0.80 4.75 16.58
N VAL A 77 -0.79 5.63 17.59
CA VAL A 77 -1.90 5.78 18.55
C VAL A 77 -3.20 6.16 17.83
N SER A 78 -3.13 6.99 16.78
CA SER A 78 -4.29 7.39 15.97
C SER A 78 -5.00 6.22 15.27
N GLY A 79 -4.34 5.06 15.18
CA GLY A 79 -4.93 3.81 14.69
C GLY A 79 -5.87 3.13 15.68
N CYS A 80 -5.92 3.57 16.94
CA CYS A 80 -6.81 3.00 17.96
C CYS A 80 -8.29 3.23 17.60
N LYS A 81 -9.08 2.16 17.62
CA LYS A 81 -10.51 2.19 17.30
C LYS A 81 -11.33 1.48 18.38
N PRO A 82 -12.51 2.01 18.76
CA PRO A 82 -13.40 1.28 19.64
C PRO A 82 -13.88 0.00 18.96
N LYS A 83 -14.29 -1.00 19.75
CA LYS A 83 -14.50 -2.38 19.28
C LYS A 83 -15.55 -2.50 18.18
N GLU A 84 -16.61 -1.71 18.25
CA GLU A 84 -17.67 -1.60 17.25
C GLU A 84 -17.16 -1.13 15.86
N ASN A 85 -16.01 -0.46 15.84
CA ASN A 85 -15.35 0.00 14.61
C ASN A 85 -14.24 -0.93 14.14
N TRP A 86 -14.02 -2.07 14.80
CA TRP A 86 -13.05 -3.06 14.34
C TRP A 86 -13.52 -3.71 13.04
N ARG A 87 -12.58 -3.92 12.14
CA ARG A 87 -12.79 -4.52 10.82
C ARG A 87 -11.72 -5.58 10.56
N ILE A 88 -11.98 -6.38 9.54
CA ILE A 88 -11.13 -7.44 9.03
C ILE A 88 -10.75 -7.04 7.60
N GLY A 89 -9.50 -6.60 7.42
CA GLY A 89 -8.92 -6.47 6.08
C GLY A 89 -8.24 -7.78 5.70
N THR A 90 -8.41 -8.25 4.47
CA THR A 90 -7.73 -9.47 4.00
C THR A 90 -7.00 -9.17 2.72
N GLU A 91 -5.76 -9.61 2.62
CA GLU A 91 -4.95 -9.48 1.42
C GLU A 91 -4.44 -10.84 1.01
N HIS A 92 -4.37 -11.09 -0.30
CA HIS A 92 -3.80 -12.33 -0.80
C HIS A 92 -3.18 -12.17 -2.17
N GLU A 93 -2.11 -12.92 -2.40
CA GLU A 93 -1.33 -12.92 -3.62
C GLU A 93 -1.55 -14.22 -4.40
N LYS A 94 -1.35 -14.17 -5.71
CA LYS A 94 -1.55 -15.29 -6.63
C LYS A 94 -0.46 -15.28 -7.70
N PHE A 95 0.00 -16.46 -8.12
CA PHE A 95 0.87 -16.56 -9.31
C PHE A 95 0.00 -16.70 -10.56
N GLY A 96 0.09 -15.74 -11.49
CA GLY A 96 -0.49 -15.92 -12.82
C GLY A 96 0.41 -16.77 -13.72
N PHE A 97 -0.18 -17.65 -14.53
CA PHE A 97 0.55 -18.50 -15.47
C PHE A 97 -0.21 -18.71 -16.77
N GLU A 98 0.51 -18.91 -17.87
CA GLU A 98 -0.06 -19.35 -19.15
C GLU A 98 -0.50 -20.82 -19.05
N VAL A 99 -1.74 -21.15 -19.39
CA VAL A 99 -2.28 -22.50 -19.23
C VAL A 99 -1.52 -23.53 -20.07
N ASP A 100 -1.16 -23.18 -21.31
CA ASP A 100 -0.51 -24.11 -22.26
C ASP A 100 0.96 -24.41 -21.91
N THR A 101 1.69 -23.41 -21.41
CA THR A 101 3.15 -23.49 -21.20
C THR A 101 3.54 -23.58 -19.74
N LEU A 102 2.61 -23.25 -18.84
CA LEU A 102 2.79 -23.04 -17.41
C LEU A 102 3.75 -21.89 -17.06
N ARG A 103 4.22 -21.10 -18.05
CA ARG A 103 5.16 -19.99 -17.82
C ARG A 103 4.51 -18.89 -16.97
N PRO A 104 5.27 -18.19 -16.11
CA PRO A 104 4.75 -17.03 -15.40
C PRO A 104 4.30 -15.95 -16.38
N ILE A 105 3.17 -15.31 -16.11
CA ILE A 105 2.66 -14.24 -17.00
C ILE A 105 3.58 -13.01 -16.98
N LYS A 106 3.83 -12.45 -18.16
CA LYS A 106 4.64 -11.24 -18.35
C LYS A 106 3.82 -9.99 -18.03
N TYR A 107 4.52 -8.85 -17.88
CA TYR A 107 3.86 -7.59 -17.60
C TYR A 107 2.81 -7.20 -18.66
N ASP A 108 3.06 -7.42 -19.96
CA ASP A 108 2.07 -7.08 -21.00
C ASP A 108 0.76 -7.86 -20.82
N GLN A 109 0.83 -9.14 -20.48
CA GLN A 109 -0.34 -9.96 -20.15
C GLN A 109 -1.03 -9.45 -18.88
N ILE A 110 -0.27 -9.09 -17.84
CA ILE A 110 -0.82 -8.50 -16.61
C ILE A 110 -1.54 -7.19 -16.91
N ARG A 111 -0.93 -6.30 -17.72
CA ARG A 111 -1.53 -5.03 -18.15
C ARG A 111 -2.87 -5.27 -18.83
N ASP A 112 -2.93 -6.25 -19.72
CA ASP A 112 -4.15 -6.57 -20.46
C ASP A 112 -5.24 -7.13 -19.54
N ILE A 113 -4.87 -7.94 -18.53
CA ILE A 113 -5.80 -8.36 -17.45
C ILE A 113 -6.31 -7.14 -16.66
N LEU A 114 -5.42 -6.24 -16.23
CA LEU A 114 -5.81 -5.04 -15.47
C LEU A 114 -6.75 -4.14 -16.27
N ASN A 115 -6.49 -3.98 -17.57
CA ASN A 115 -7.37 -3.22 -18.47
C ASN A 115 -8.73 -3.91 -18.63
N GLY A 116 -8.75 -5.24 -18.84
CA GLY A 116 -9.98 -6.01 -18.94
C GLY A 116 -10.84 -5.94 -17.66
N LEU A 117 -10.20 -5.97 -16.49
CA LEU A 117 -10.88 -5.79 -15.21
C LEU A 117 -11.44 -4.37 -15.04
N ALA A 118 -10.66 -3.36 -15.40
CA ALA A 118 -11.08 -1.96 -15.35
C ALA A 118 -12.32 -1.70 -16.23
N GLU A 119 -12.31 -2.24 -17.45
CA GLU A 119 -13.36 -2.00 -18.44
C GLU A 119 -14.65 -2.79 -18.16
N ARG A 120 -14.54 -4.03 -17.66
CA ARG A 120 -15.71 -4.91 -17.44
C ARG A 120 -16.35 -4.79 -16.07
N PHE A 121 -15.56 -4.43 -15.05
CA PHE A 121 -15.99 -4.46 -13.66
C PHE A 121 -15.78 -3.11 -12.96
N ASP A 122 -15.60 -2.03 -13.71
CA ASP A 122 -15.55 -0.64 -13.21
C ASP A 122 -14.47 -0.41 -12.14
N TRP A 123 -13.27 -0.95 -12.38
CA TRP A 123 -12.11 -0.61 -11.57
C TRP A 123 -11.37 0.62 -12.12
N GLU A 124 -10.93 1.50 -11.24
CA GLU A 124 -10.13 2.67 -11.61
C GLU A 124 -8.65 2.30 -11.70
N LYS A 125 -7.98 2.69 -12.79
CA LYS A 125 -6.57 2.37 -13.04
C LYS A 125 -5.64 3.16 -12.12
N ILE A 126 -4.68 2.47 -11.50
CA ILE A 126 -3.57 3.09 -10.76
C ILE A 126 -2.34 3.12 -11.68
N MET A 127 -1.78 4.33 -11.87
CA MET A 127 -0.71 4.58 -12.81
C MET A 127 0.61 4.94 -12.11
N GLU A 128 1.74 4.42 -12.62
CA GLU A 128 3.10 4.93 -12.34
C GLU A 128 3.66 5.49 -13.66
N GLY A 129 3.58 6.81 -13.83
CA GLY A 129 3.78 7.42 -15.15
C GLY A 129 2.72 6.94 -16.13
N ASN A 130 3.14 6.31 -17.23
CA ASN A 130 2.25 5.79 -18.27
C ASN A 130 1.96 4.29 -18.12
N ILE A 131 2.34 3.69 -17.00
CA ILE A 131 2.29 2.24 -16.75
C ILE A 131 1.15 1.96 -15.77
N VAL A 132 0.21 1.08 -16.14
CA VAL A 132 -0.83 0.60 -15.22
C VAL A 132 -0.19 -0.40 -14.26
N ILE A 133 -0.17 -0.09 -12.97
CA ILE A 133 0.50 -0.90 -11.94
C ILE A 133 -0.46 -1.53 -10.92
N GLY A 134 -1.75 -1.28 -11.09
CA GLY A 134 -2.79 -1.74 -10.19
C GLY A 134 -4.15 -1.15 -10.52
N LEU A 135 -5.12 -1.49 -9.69
CA LEU A 135 -6.50 -1.01 -9.78
C LEU A 135 -7.03 -0.63 -8.40
N LYS A 136 -8.05 0.21 -8.34
CA LYS A 136 -8.82 0.48 -7.12
C LYS A 136 -10.32 0.51 -7.40
N GLN A 137 -11.09 0.06 -6.42
CA GLN A 137 -12.55 0.13 -6.44
C GLN A 137 -13.06 0.28 -5.00
N GLY A 138 -13.60 1.46 -4.68
CA GLY A 138 -13.98 1.79 -3.31
C GLY A 138 -12.80 1.66 -2.35
N LYS A 139 -12.88 0.72 -1.40
CA LYS A 139 -11.81 0.44 -0.41
C LYS A 139 -10.93 -0.77 -0.78
N GLN A 140 -11.15 -1.37 -1.95
CA GLN A 140 -10.35 -2.46 -2.46
C GLN A 140 -9.27 -1.93 -3.40
N SER A 141 -8.14 -2.62 -3.46
CA SER A 141 -7.13 -2.39 -4.49
C SER A 141 -6.50 -3.68 -4.98
N ILE A 142 -6.11 -3.67 -6.24
CA ILE A 142 -5.30 -4.72 -6.87
C ILE A 142 -3.91 -4.15 -7.09
N SER A 143 -2.89 -4.86 -6.62
CA SER A 143 -1.48 -4.49 -6.79
C SER A 143 -0.66 -5.63 -7.36
N LEU A 144 0.52 -5.27 -7.83
CA LEU A 144 1.52 -6.21 -8.32
C LEU A 144 2.74 -6.20 -7.42
N GLU A 145 3.15 -7.38 -7.00
CA GLU A 145 4.42 -7.67 -6.31
C GLU A 145 5.59 -7.79 -7.30
N PRO A 146 6.87 -7.84 -6.86
CA PRO A 146 8.03 -7.74 -7.76
C PRO A 146 8.05 -8.73 -8.93
N GLY A 147 7.61 -9.97 -8.69
CA GLY A 147 7.54 -11.04 -9.68
C GLY A 147 6.23 -11.09 -10.47
N GLY A 148 5.36 -10.10 -10.34
CA GLY A 148 4.04 -10.07 -10.98
C GLY A 148 2.99 -10.90 -10.24
N GLN A 149 3.24 -11.26 -8.98
CA GLN A 149 2.20 -11.85 -8.14
C GLN A 149 1.04 -10.86 -8.03
N PHE A 150 -0.17 -11.37 -8.27
CA PHE A 150 -1.37 -10.57 -8.46
C PHE A 150 -2.16 -10.50 -7.16
N GLU A 151 -2.05 -9.38 -6.48
CA GLU A 151 -2.55 -9.16 -5.13
C GLU A 151 -3.96 -8.56 -5.14
N LEU A 152 -4.80 -8.97 -4.20
CA LEU A 152 -5.94 -8.18 -3.72
C LEU A 152 -5.60 -7.66 -2.33
N SER A 153 -5.75 -6.36 -2.10
CA SER A 153 -5.95 -5.79 -0.77
C SER A 153 -7.43 -5.44 -0.63
N GLY A 154 -8.11 -6.25 0.19
CA GLY A 154 -9.55 -6.19 0.39
C GLY A 154 -10.01 -5.03 1.27
N ALA A 155 -11.31 -4.75 1.26
CA ALA A 155 -11.88 -3.72 2.09
C ALA A 155 -11.82 -4.10 3.60
N PRO A 156 -11.87 -3.11 4.50
CA PRO A 156 -12.07 -3.37 5.93
C PRO A 156 -13.53 -3.78 6.18
N LEU A 157 -13.77 -5.08 6.33
CA LEU A 157 -15.11 -5.68 6.44
C LEU A 157 -15.47 -6.06 7.88
N GLU A 158 -16.76 -6.23 8.16
CA GLU A 158 -17.26 -6.50 9.52
C GLU A 158 -17.27 -8.00 9.84
N THR A 159 -17.49 -8.85 8.84
CA THR A 159 -17.65 -10.30 9.04
C THR A 159 -16.82 -11.13 8.06
N LEU A 160 -16.46 -12.34 8.48
CA LEU A 160 -15.75 -13.30 7.62
C LEU A 160 -16.60 -13.75 6.41
N HIS A 161 -17.92 -13.69 6.50
CA HIS A 161 -18.80 -13.98 5.36
C HIS A 161 -18.65 -12.93 4.25
N GLN A 162 -18.53 -11.65 4.63
CA GLN A 162 -18.23 -10.58 3.68
C GLN A 162 -16.83 -10.77 3.07
N THR A 163 -15.83 -11.10 3.89
CA THR A 163 -14.48 -11.40 3.38
C THR A 163 -14.48 -12.54 2.37
N CYS A 164 -15.20 -13.63 2.66
CA CYS A 164 -15.33 -14.75 1.73
C CYS A 164 -16.03 -14.33 0.42
N ALA A 165 -17.09 -13.53 0.50
CA ALA A 165 -17.78 -13.00 -0.68
C ALA A 165 -16.87 -12.09 -1.52
N GLU A 166 -16.07 -11.23 -0.88
CA GLU A 166 -15.11 -10.34 -1.56
C GLU A 166 -14.03 -11.14 -2.30
N VAL A 167 -13.43 -12.14 -1.64
CA VAL A 167 -12.45 -13.04 -2.27
C VAL A 167 -13.07 -13.77 -3.46
N ASN A 168 -14.29 -14.31 -3.33
CA ASN A 168 -14.95 -15.01 -4.43
C ASN A 168 -15.28 -14.07 -5.60
N SER A 169 -15.72 -12.84 -5.32
CA SER A 169 -15.96 -11.81 -6.34
C SER A 169 -14.69 -11.51 -7.12
N HIS A 170 -13.56 -11.27 -6.43
CA HIS A 170 -12.28 -11.03 -7.07
C HIS A 170 -11.81 -12.21 -7.92
N LEU A 171 -11.88 -13.42 -7.38
CA LEU A 171 -11.48 -14.63 -8.11
C LEU A 171 -12.35 -14.85 -9.36
N TYR A 172 -13.65 -14.59 -9.28
CA TYR A 172 -14.55 -14.65 -10.42
C TYR A 172 -14.15 -13.66 -11.52
N GLN A 173 -13.92 -12.39 -11.16
CA GLN A 173 -13.56 -11.34 -12.12
C GLN A 173 -12.22 -11.64 -12.81
N VAL A 174 -11.21 -12.00 -12.02
CA VAL A 174 -9.88 -12.34 -12.53
C VAL A 174 -9.92 -13.56 -13.44
N LYS A 175 -10.73 -14.57 -13.10
CA LYS A 175 -10.93 -15.76 -13.93
C LYS A 175 -11.65 -15.44 -15.24
N ALA A 176 -12.72 -14.64 -15.18
CA ALA A 176 -13.50 -14.27 -16.37
C ALA A 176 -12.64 -13.57 -17.44
N VAL A 177 -11.71 -12.69 -17.02
CA VAL A 177 -10.76 -12.05 -17.94
C VAL A 177 -9.62 -13.00 -18.32
N GLY A 178 -9.06 -13.72 -17.36
CA GLY A 178 -7.90 -14.58 -17.57
C GLY A 178 -8.15 -15.76 -18.52
N GLU A 179 -9.33 -16.40 -18.46
CA GLU A 179 -9.65 -17.56 -19.29
C GLU A 179 -9.66 -17.23 -20.78
N GLU A 180 -10.17 -16.06 -21.17
CA GLU A 180 -10.15 -15.59 -22.56
C GLU A 180 -8.73 -15.37 -23.10
N MET A 181 -7.76 -15.18 -22.20
CA MET A 181 -6.36 -14.95 -22.52
C MET A 181 -5.50 -16.21 -22.36
N GLY A 182 -6.10 -17.36 -22.01
CA GLY A 182 -5.35 -18.58 -21.70
C GLY A 182 -4.49 -18.45 -20.43
N ILE A 183 -4.93 -17.65 -19.46
CA ILE A 183 -4.21 -17.39 -18.21
C ILE A 183 -4.95 -17.98 -17.01
N GLY A 184 -4.22 -18.77 -16.23
CA GLY A 184 -4.65 -19.31 -14.94
C GLY A 184 -3.98 -18.61 -13.76
N PHE A 185 -4.51 -18.84 -12.55
CA PHE A 185 -3.92 -18.35 -11.30
C PHE A 185 -3.73 -19.50 -10.31
N LEU A 186 -2.58 -19.50 -9.63
CA LEU A 186 -2.15 -20.53 -8.70
C LEU A 186 -1.97 -19.95 -7.30
N GLY A 187 -2.64 -20.54 -6.31
CA GLY A 187 -2.50 -20.23 -4.89
C GLY A 187 -1.53 -21.18 -4.19
N LEU A 188 -0.25 -20.79 -4.11
CA LEU A 188 0.80 -21.51 -3.38
C LEU A 188 1.69 -20.51 -2.64
N GLY A 189 2.37 -20.93 -1.57
CA GLY A 189 3.30 -20.05 -0.85
C GLY A 189 4.60 -19.75 -1.61
N PHE A 190 4.98 -20.59 -2.58
CA PHE A 190 6.20 -20.44 -3.38
C PHE A 190 5.98 -20.95 -4.82
N GLN A 191 6.62 -20.29 -5.81
CA GLN A 191 6.60 -20.70 -7.22
C GLN A 191 7.23 -22.09 -7.39
N PRO A 192 6.44 -23.13 -7.75
CA PRO A 192 6.90 -24.52 -7.64
C PRO A 192 7.82 -24.97 -8.79
N LYS A 193 7.76 -24.33 -9.97
CA LYS A 193 8.32 -24.86 -11.22
C LYS A 193 9.50 -24.07 -11.77
N TRP A 194 9.45 -22.74 -11.71
CA TRP A 194 10.37 -21.88 -12.45
C TRP A 194 11.52 -21.35 -11.58
N ALA A 195 12.69 -21.18 -12.19
CA ALA A 195 13.84 -20.60 -11.52
C ALA A 195 13.64 -19.08 -11.34
N LEU A 196 14.41 -18.47 -10.45
CA LEU A 196 14.35 -17.02 -10.21
C LEU A 196 14.57 -16.22 -11.51
N SER A 197 15.46 -16.68 -12.40
CA SER A 197 15.77 -16.06 -13.69
C SER A 197 14.63 -16.12 -14.71
N ASP A 198 13.64 -16.99 -14.50
CA ASP A 198 12.46 -17.11 -15.37
C ASP A 198 11.33 -16.15 -14.95
N ILE A 199 11.45 -15.50 -13.78
CA ILE A 199 10.38 -14.66 -13.24
C ILE A 199 10.45 -13.25 -13.86
N PRO A 200 9.36 -12.73 -14.41
CA PRO A 200 9.32 -11.37 -14.94
C PRO A 200 9.47 -10.35 -13.81
N ILE A 201 9.96 -9.17 -14.16
CA ILE A 201 10.20 -8.09 -13.21
C ILE A 201 9.18 -6.99 -13.48
N MET A 202 8.36 -6.67 -12.47
CA MET A 202 7.37 -5.61 -12.63
C MET A 202 8.05 -4.24 -12.76
N PRO A 203 7.57 -3.38 -13.68
CA PRO A 203 8.20 -2.10 -14.00
C PRO A 203 7.89 -1.01 -12.97
N LYS A 204 8.23 -1.25 -11.69
CA LYS A 204 8.01 -0.33 -10.57
C LYS A 204 9.35 0.14 -9.99
N GLY A 205 9.54 1.46 -9.89
CA GLY A 205 10.84 2.04 -9.52
C GLY A 205 11.37 1.53 -8.17
N ARG A 206 10.49 1.36 -7.19
CA ARG A 206 10.82 0.86 -5.85
C ARG A 206 11.50 -0.52 -5.84
N TYR A 207 11.14 -1.40 -6.78
CA TYR A 207 11.67 -2.78 -6.81
C TYR A 207 13.11 -2.85 -7.30
N LYS A 208 13.55 -1.88 -8.10
CA LYS A 208 14.96 -1.76 -8.49
C LYS A 208 15.87 -1.56 -7.27
N ILE A 209 15.46 -0.70 -6.34
CA ILE A 209 16.20 -0.39 -5.11
C ILE A 209 16.29 -1.66 -4.24
N MET A 210 15.14 -2.28 -3.95
CA MET A 210 15.08 -3.49 -3.13
C MET A 210 15.88 -4.65 -3.73
N ARG A 211 15.76 -4.90 -5.04
CA ARG A 211 16.50 -5.98 -5.74
C ARG A 211 18.01 -5.81 -5.61
N ASN A 212 18.51 -4.58 -5.65
CA ASN A 212 19.93 -4.29 -5.48
C ASN A 212 20.37 -4.41 -4.01
N TYR A 213 19.45 -4.24 -3.06
CA TYR A 213 19.74 -4.29 -1.64
C TYR A 213 19.70 -5.70 -1.06
N MET A 214 18.72 -6.55 -1.44
CA MET A 214 18.51 -7.87 -0.84
C MET A 214 19.79 -8.73 -0.76
N PRO A 215 20.65 -8.82 -1.81
CA PRO A 215 21.88 -9.61 -1.74
C PRO A 215 22.90 -9.12 -0.68
N LYS A 216 22.74 -7.91 -0.15
CA LYS A 216 23.63 -7.33 0.86
C LYS A 216 23.25 -7.74 2.29
N VAL A 217 22.04 -8.27 2.50
CA VAL A 217 21.45 -8.50 3.84
C VAL A 217 20.95 -9.93 4.08
N GLY A 218 20.88 -10.76 3.04
CA GLY A 218 20.48 -12.15 3.13
C GLY A 218 20.62 -12.86 1.78
N THR A 219 20.51 -14.18 1.76
CA THR A 219 20.63 -14.96 0.52
C THR A 219 19.30 -15.28 -0.14
N LEU A 220 18.19 -15.17 0.61
CA LEU A 220 16.85 -15.57 0.15
C LEU A 220 15.92 -14.39 -0.15
N GLY A 221 16.37 -13.14 0.06
CA GLY A 221 15.53 -11.94 -0.12
C GLY A 221 15.02 -11.73 -1.55
N LEU A 222 15.76 -12.18 -2.57
CA LEU A 222 15.27 -12.17 -3.95
C LEU A 222 14.17 -13.22 -4.16
N ASP A 223 14.29 -14.40 -3.56
CA ASP A 223 13.25 -15.42 -3.63
C ASP A 223 11.97 -14.98 -2.92
N MET A 224 12.10 -14.25 -1.80
CA MET A 224 10.97 -13.59 -1.15
C MET A 224 10.23 -12.68 -2.14
N MET A 225 10.95 -11.76 -2.76
CA MET A 225 10.38 -10.75 -3.66
C MET A 225 9.68 -11.36 -4.88
N PHE A 226 10.31 -12.34 -5.53
CA PHE A 226 9.90 -12.79 -6.86
C PHE A 226 9.15 -14.13 -6.86
N ARG A 227 9.31 -14.95 -5.83
CA ARG A 227 8.83 -16.34 -5.85
C ARG A 227 7.93 -16.71 -4.69
N THR A 228 7.53 -15.78 -3.82
CA THR A 228 6.56 -16.07 -2.75
C THR A 228 5.20 -15.42 -3.00
N CYS A 229 4.16 -16.04 -2.45
CA CYS A 229 2.84 -15.43 -2.24
C CYS A 229 2.41 -15.60 -0.78
N THR A 230 1.52 -14.74 -0.30
CA THR A 230 0.91 -14.83 1.03
C THR A 230 -0.61 -14.69 0.98
N VAL A 231 -1.27 -15.14 2.06
CA VAL A 231 -2.55 -14.61 2.51
C VAL A 231 -2.30 -13.97 3.87
N GLN A 232 -2.85 -12.79 4.10
CA GLN A 232 -2.68 -12.04 5.34
C GLN A 232 -3.97 -11.36 5.77
N VAL A 233 -4.05 -11.07 7.07
CA VAL A 233 -5.19 -10.40 7.69
C VAL A 233 -4.71 -9.18 8.46
N ASN A 234 -5.42 -8.07 8.29
CA ASN A 234 -5.21 -6.80 8.96
C ASN A 234 -6.31 -6.65 10.02
N LEU A 235 -5.90 -6.44 11.28
CA LEU A 235 -6.80 -6.36 12.43
C LEU A 235 -6.55 -5.08 13.23
N ASP A 236 -7.63 -4.52 13.76
CA ASP A 236 -7.59 -3.30 14.57
C ASP A 236 -7.27 -3.58 16.05
N PHE A 237 -6.88 -2.53 16.77
CA PHE A 237 -6.71 -2.50 18.22
C PHE A 237 -7.40 -1.27 18.82
N SER A 238 -7.83 -1.35 20.09
CA SER A 238 -8.56 -0.25 20.74
C SER A 238 -7.70 0.67 21.61
N SER A 239 -6.52 0.23 21.99
CA SER A 239 -5.58 0.96 22.84
C SER A 239 -4.18 0.35 22.72
N GLU A 240 -3.18 1.01 23.30
CA GLU A 240 -1.84 0.46 23.41
C GLU A 240 -1.83 -0.91 24.14
N GLN A 241 -2.57 -1.04 25.24
CA GLN A 241 -2.66 -2.30 25.97
C GLN A 241 -3.27 -3.43 25.14
N ASP A 242 -4.30 -3.14 24.33
CA ASP A 242 -4.90 -4.11 23.42
C ASP A 242 -3.95 -4.47 22.27
N MET A 243 -3.25 -3.47 21.72
CA MET A 243 -2.19 -3.66 20.71
C MET A 243 -1.10 -4.60 21.24
N ILE A 244 -0.55 -4.33 22.43
CA ILE A 244 0.48 -5.17 23.06
C ILE A 244 0.00 -6.62 23.21
N ARG A 245 -1.21 -6.82 23.73
CA ARG A 245 -1.79 -8.16 23.91
C ARG A 245 -1.95 -8.89 22.57
N LYS A 246 -2.49 -8.22 21.56
CA LYS A 246 -2.68 -8.79 20.21
C LYS A 246 -1.36 -9.06 19.51
N PHE A 247 -0.35 -8.19 19.66
CA PHE A 247 0.97 -8.38 19.08
C PHE A 247 1.66 -9.61 19.70
N ARG A 248 1.69 -9.70 21.04
CA ARG A 248 2.25 -10.87 21.74
C ARG A 248 1.55 -12.17 21.35
N ALA A 249 0.22 -12.18 21.32
CA ALA A 249 -0.55 -13.34 20.89
C ALA A 249 -0.28 -13.71 19.43
N GLY A 250 -0.27 -12.71 18.54
CA GLY A 250 0.04 -12.86 17.12
C GLY A 250 1.41 -13.52 16.92
N LEU A 251 2.47 -12.94 17.49
CA LEU A 251 3.82 -13.50 17.40
C LEU A 251 3.92 -14.92 17.94
N ALA A 252 3.37 -15.19 19.14
CA ALA A 252 3.45 -16.51 19.76
C ALA A 252 2.74 -17.59 18.93
N LEU A 253 1.62 -17.26 18.29
CA LEU A 253 0.80 -18.20 17.52
C LEU A 253 1.15 -18.25 16.02
N GLN A 254 1.94 -17.30 15.51
CA GLN A 254 2.26 -17.23 14.08
C GLN A 254 2.96 -18.49 13.55
N PRO A 255 3.83 -19.21 14.29
CA PRO A 255 4.36 -20.50 13.85
C PRO A 255 3.29 -21.60 13.70
N ILE A 256 2.27 -21.59 14.57
CA ILE A 256 1.13 -22.51 14.48
C ILE A 256 0.32 -22.21 13.21
N ALA A 257 -0.01 -20.94 12.97
CA ALA A 257 -0.65 -20.53 11.73
C ALA A 257 0.18 -20.93 10.50
N THR A 258 1.50 -20.75 10.56
CA THR A 258 2.41 -21.14 9.48
C THR A 258 2.36 -22.65 9.20
N ALA A 259 2.26 -23.48 10.24
CA ALA A 259 2.15 -24.94 10.09
C ALA A 259 0.80 -25.35 9.48
N ILE A 260 -0.32 -24.76 9.92
CA ILE A 260 -1.66 -25.03 9.39
C ILE A 260 -1.75 -24.65 7.90
N PHE A 261 -1.15 -23.52 7.52
CA PHE A 261 -1.20 -22.99 6.15
C PHE A 261 0.05 -23.32 5.31
N ALA A 262 0.86 -24.31 5.71
CA ALA A 262 2.05 -24.69 4.98
C ALA A 262 1.71 -25.23 3.59
N ASN A 263 2.10 -24.51 2.53
CA ASN A 263 1.67 -24.78 1.17
C ASN A 263 2.75 -24.43 0.12
N SER A 264 4.00 -24.82 0.37
CA SER A 264 5.08 -24.57 -0.60
C SER A 264 6.21 -25.63 -0.57
N PRO A 265 5.91 -26.89 -0.91
CA PRO A 265 6.85 -28.00 -0.81
C PRO A 265 7.74 -28.22 -2.03
N PHE A 266 7.54 -27.47 -3.12
CA PHE A 266 8.30 -27.62 -4.36
C PHE A 266 9.17 -26.39 -4.67
N LYS A 267 10.31 -26.60 -5.31
CA LYS A 267 11.16 -25.58 -5.94
C LYS A 267 11.72 -26.16 -7.22
N GLU A 268 11.59 -25.43 -8.33
CA GLU A 268 12.17 -25.80 -9.63
C GLU A 268 11.77 -27.23 -10.08
N GLY A 269 10.50 -27.59 -9.84
CA GLY A 269 9.89 -28.85 -10.24
C GLY A 269 10.18 -30.05 -9.33
N LYS A 270 10.85 -29.84 -8.19
CA LYS A 270 11.23 -30.93 -7.26
C LYS A 270 10.84 -30.61 -5.81
N PRO A 271 10.60 -31.62 -4.96
CA PRO A 271 10.47 -31.42 -3.52
C PRO A 271 11.70 -30.70 -2.96
N ASN A 272 11.48 -29.70 -2.10
CA ASN A 272 12.54 -28.82 -1.58
C ASN A 272 12.98 -29.14 -0.13
N GLY A 273 12.37 -30.13 0.52
CA GLY A 273 12.65 -30.53 1.89
C GLY A 273 11.89 -29.75 2.97
N PHE A 274 11.09 -28.74 2.61
CA PHE A 274 10.26 -27.97 3.52
C PHE A 274 8.77 -28.18 3.24
N LEU A 275 7.93 -28.01 4.26
CA LEU A 275 6.48 -27.87 4.06
C LEU A 275 6.12 -26.43 3.64
N SER A 276 6.81 -25.45 4.24
CA SER A 276 6.69 -24.03 3.93
C SER A 276 8.06 -23.42 3.64
N LEU A 277 8.61 -23.70 2.44
CA LEU A 277 9.78 -22.98 1.93
C LEU A 277 9.59 -21.45 2.00
N ARG A 278 8.38 -20.95 1.74
CA ARG A 278 8.03 -19.53 1.93
C ARG A 278 8.44 -19.04 3.32
N SER A 279 8.07 -19.75 4.37
CA SER A 279 8.39 -19.33 5.73
C SER A 279 9.89 -19.39 6.01
N HIS A 280 10.59 -20.39 5.49
CA HIS A 280 12.04 -20.51 5.62
C HIS A 280 12.76 -19.34 4.93
N ILE A 281 12.33 -18.92 3.74
CA ILE A 281 12.89 -17.77 3.02
C ILE A 281 12.93 -16.51 3.88
N TRP A 282 11.90 -16.28 4.68
CA TRP A 282 11.82 -15.12 5.57
C TRP A 282 12.82 -15.15 6.74
N THR A 283 13.54 -16.26 6.99
CA THR A 283 14.60 -16.32 8.02
C THR A 283 15.95 -15.84 7.52
N ASP A 284 16.11 -15.67 6.20
CA ASP A 284 17.35 -15.19 5.58
C ASP A 284 17.06 -14.19 4.43
N THR A 285 16.05 -13.33 4.68
CA THR A 285 15.68 -12.23 3.78
C THR A 285 16.40 -10.94 4.17
N ASP A 286 16.19 -10.46 5.40
CA ASP A 286 16.87 -9.32 6.01
C ASP A 286 16.55 -9.34 7.53
N ASN A 287 17.54 -9.64 8.35
CA ASN A 287 17.37 -9.81 9.79
C ASN A 287 17.13 -8.50 10.55
N ASN A 288 17.26 -7.33 9.91
CA ASN A 288 16.91 -6.05 10.52
C ASN A 288 15.38 -5.82 10.54
N ARG A 289 14.64 -6.43 9.59
CA ARG A 289 13.21 -6.16 9.36
C ARG A 289 12.31 -7.40 9.42
N ALA A 290 12.89 -8.57 9.68
CA ALA A 290 12.17 -9.84 9.76
C ALA A 290 12.48 -10.55 11.07
N GLY A 291 11.56 -11.42 11.51
CA GLY A 291 11.79 -12.29 12.66
C GLY A 291 10.61 -12.34 13.61
N MET A 292 10.92 -12.72 14.86
CA MET A 292 9.93 -12.92 15.93
C MET A 292 9.83 -11.73 16.90
N LEU A 293 10.63 -10.66 16.70
CA LEU A 293 10.61 -9.43 17.49
C LEU A 293 10.53 -9.68 19.01
N PRO A 294 11.53 -10.35 19.63
CA PRO A 294 11.45 -10.79 21.02
C PRO A 294 11.19 -9.65 22.02
N PHE A 295 11.65 -8.43 21.73
CA PHE A 295 11.43 -7.25 22.56
C PHE A 295 9.93 -6.91 22.77
N VAL A 296 9.03 -7.42 21.93
CA VAL A 296 7.57 -7.29 22.11
C VAL A 296 7.09 -7.94 23.42
N PHE A 297 7.85 -8.91 23.94
CA PHE A 297 7.55 -9.59 25.20
C PHE A 297 8.16 -8.92 26.43
N ASP A 298 8.99 -7.88 26.26
CA ASP A 298 9.53 -7.12 27.37
C ASP A 298 8.42 -6.34 28.08
N ASN A 299 8.54 -6.16 29.39
CA ASN A 299 7.55 -5.40 30.18
C ASN A 299 7.46 -3.93 29.77
N SER A 300 8.52 -3.38 29.15
CA SER A 300 8.58 -2.01 28.63
C SER A 300 7.90 -1.83 27.28
N PHE A 301 7.46 -2.90 26.61
CA PHE A 301 6.97 -2.82 25.25
C PHE A 301 5.68 -2.00 25.13
N GLY A 302 5.69 -1.07 24.17
CA GLY A 302 4.58 -0.21 23.77
C GLY A 302 4.83 0.41 22.40
N PHE A 303 4.02 1.38 22.00
CA PHE A 303 4.18 2.10 20.73
C PHE A 303 5.55 2.79 20.63
N GLU A 304 6.03 3.36 21.73
CA GLU A 304 7.32 4.07 21.75
C GLU A 304 8.49 3.14 21.38
N GLN A 305 8.60 1.97 22.03
CA GLN A 305 9.65 1.00 21.73
C GLN A 305 9.52 0.45 20.30
N TYR A 306 8.30 0.32 19.77
CA TYR A 306 8.09 -0.05 18.38
C TYR A 306 8.55 1.05 17.41
N VAL A 307 8.31 2.33 17.73
CA VAL A 307 8.83 3.46 16.97
C VAL A 307 10.35 3.47 16.99
N ASP A 308 10.99 3.28 18.14
CA ASP A 308 12.46 3.20 18.22
C ASP A 308 13.02 2.07 17.36
N TYR A 309 12.43 0.88 17.42
CA TYR A 309 12.77 -0.22 16.53
C TYR A 309 12.67 0.21 15.06
N ALA A 310 11.53 0.77 14.64
CA ALA A 310 11.30 1.18 13.25
C ALA A 310 12.22 2.32 12.78
N LEU A 311 12.59 3.23 13.69
CA LEU A 311 13.55 4.31 13.42
C LEU A 311 14.95 3.78 13.06
N ASP A 312 15.34 2.67 13.66
CA ASP A 312 16.66 2.05 13.49
C ASP A 312 16.71 1.01 12.35
N VAL A 313 15.56 0.56 11.84
CA VAL A 313 15.51 -0.27 10.64
C VAL A 313 16.06 0.52 9.43
N PRO A 314 17.03 -0.03 8.67
CA PRO A 314 17.53 0.62 7.46
C PRO A 314 16.42 0.89 6.44
N MET A 315 16.37 2.12 5.94
CA MET A 315 15.41 2.54 4.92
C MET A 315 15.71 1.88 3.57
N TYR A 316 14.68 1.76 2.74
CA TYR A 316 14.87 1.48 1.31
C TYR A 316 14.90 2.77 0.50
N PHE A 317 13.88 3.61 0.67
CA PHE A 317 13.72 4.79 -0.16
C PHE A 317 12.93 5.88 0.56
N VAL A 318 13.05 7.09 0.03
CA VAL A 318 12.08 8.18 0.24
C VAL A 318 11.37 8.44 -1.09
N TYR A 319 10.06 8.68 -1.03
CA TYR A 319 9.28 9.08 -2.21
C TYR A 319 9.16 10.60 -2.25
N ARG A 320 9.78 11.25 -3.26
CA ARG A 320 9.67 12.69 -3.49
C ARG A 320 9.50 12.99 -4.97
N ASN A 321 8.63 13.94 -5.30
CA ASN A 321 8.38 14.40 -6.67
C ASN A 321 8.15 13.25 -7.65
N ASN A 322 7.29 12.31 -7.26
CA ASN A 322 6.97 11.08 -7.99
C ASN A 322 8.15 10.15 -8.31
N LYS A 323 9.23 10.23 -7.52
CA LYS A 323 10.43 9.41 -7.68
C LYS A 323 10.79 8.69 -6.37
N TYR A 324 11.25 7.45 -6.51
CA TYR A 324 11.85 6.68 -5.44
C TYR A 324 13.35 7.01 -5.35
N ILE A 325 13.77 7.66 -4.26
CA ILE A 325 15.16 8.00 -3.98
C ILE A 325 15.74 6.90 -3.12
N ASP A 326 16.84 6.27 -3.54
CA ASP A 326 17.53 5.21 -2.79
C ASP A 326 18.13 5.78 -1.50
N CYS A 327 17.71 5.23 -0.36
CA CYS A 327 18.20 5.58 0.98
C CYS A 327 18.76 4.34 1.69
N THR A 328 19.13 3.31 0.94
CA THR A 328 19.68 2.08 1.51
C THR A 328 20.96 2.36 2.28
N GLY A 329 21.08 1.77 3.48
CA GLY A 329 22.19 2.00 4.39
C GLY A 329 22.02 3.19 5.34
N MET A 330 20.94 3.98 5.20
CA MET A 330 20.55 5.02 6.16
C MET A 330 19.37 4.51 7.00
N SER A 331 19.28 4.90 8.27
CA SER A 331 18.10 4.66 9.11
C SER A 331 17.18 5.88 9.08
N PHE A 332 15.90 5.68 9.41
CA PHE A 332 14.97 6.82 9.51
C PHE A 332 15.37 7.75 10.64
N ARG A 333 16.00 7.25 11.72
CA ARG A 333 16.54 8.08 12.80
C ARG A 333 17.48 9.17 12.31
N VAL A 334 18.41 8.82 11.41
CA VAL A 334 19.37 9.78 10.81
C VAL A 334 18.67 10.77 9.89
N TYR A 335 17.63 10.34 9.17
CA TYR A 335 16.83 11.23 8.32
C TYR A 335 15.97 12.20 9.14
N PHE A 336 15.50 11.74 10.28
CA PHE A 336 14.53 12.38 11.15
C PHE A 336 15.15 13.40 12.11
N CYS A 337 16.35 13.10 12.61
CA CYS A 337 17.15 13.98 13.45
C CYS A 337 18.48 14.29 12.72
N PRO A 338 18.44 15.14 11.67
CA PRO A 338 19.60 15.46 10.86
C PRO A 338 20.70 16.22 11.60
#